data_AF-A0A2V7P6W2-F1
#
_entry.id   AF-A0A2V7P6W2-F1
#
_cell.length_a   1.000
_cell.length_b   1.000
_cell.length_c   1.000
_cell.angle_alpha   90.00
_cell.angle_beta   90.00
_cell.angle_gamma   90.00
#
_symmetry.space_group_name_H-M   'P 1'
#
loop_
_entity.id
_entity.type
_entity.pdbx_description
1 polymer ?
#
loop_
_entity_poly.entity_id
_entity_poly.type
_entity_poly.pdbx_seq_one_letter_code
_entity_poly.pdbx_strand_id
1 'polypeptide(L)'
;MIRATTPCEEQLIGLLAAAGRGPARDGVFALWLVLRAAEALLTPHPRTVSTRGHRRRLQALETRLASLALPGPLKRALTAARQHLEPGTPAAAAVVLSQLVAPARDVLGPEAGNAVAVAARTARIHL
;
A
#
# COMPACT_ATOMS: atom_id res chain seq x y z
N MET A 1 16.62 -12.16 9.49
CA MET A 1 15.49 -12.89 8.88
C MET A 1 14.40 -11.89 8.52
N ILE A 2 14.39 -11.40 7.27
CA ILE A 2 13.28 -10.61 6.73
C ILE A 2 12.27 -11.64 6.19
N ARG A 3 11.08 -11.64 6.78
CA ARG A 3 10.10 -12.72 6.82
C ARG A 3 9.03 -12.46 5.74
N ALA A 4 8.80 -13.44 4.87
CA ALA A 4 7.69 -13.59 3.91
C ALA A 4 7.22 -12.30 3.21
N THR A 5 7.83 -11.97 2.07
CA THR A 5 7.24 -11.05 1.09
C THR A 5 5.91 -11.63 0.61
N THR A 6 4.83 -10.84 0.60
CA THR A 6 3.57 -11.27 0.00
C THR A 6 3.73 -11.33 -1.53
N PRO A 7 2.95 -12.15 -2.26
CA PRO A 7 3.01 -12.17 -3.72
C PRO A 7 2.81 -10.78 -4.36
N CYS A 8 1.99 -9.92 -3.72
CA CYS A 8 1.81 -8.54 -4.14
C CYS A 8 3.07 -7.70 -3.90
N GLU A 9 3.70 -7.83 -2.73
CA GLU A 9 4.94 -7.14 -2.40
C GLU A 9 6.06 -7.50 -3.39
N GLU A 10 6.20 -8.78 -3.76
CA GLU A 10 7.21 -9.24 -4.73
C GLU A 10 6.98 -8.63 -6.11
N GLN A 11 5.73 -8.59 -6.58
CA GLN A 11 5.38 -7.98 -7.87
C GLN A 11 5.68 -6.49 -7.90
N LEU A 12 5.34 -5.74 -6.84
CA LEU A 12 5.65 -4.31 -6.76
C LEU A 12 7.16 -4.04 -6.67
N ILE A 13 7.92 -4.90 -5.99
CA ILE A 13 9.40 -4.80 -5.97
C ILE A 13 9.97 -5.03 -7.37
N GLY A 14 9.44 -6.00 -8.12
CA GLY A 14 9.80 -6.23 -9.52
C GLY A 14 9.50 -5.01 -10.40
N LEU A 15 8.32 -4.41 -10.26
CA LEU A 15 7.94 -3.19 -10.98
C LEU A 15 8.84 -1.99 -10.60
N LEU A 16 9.20 -1.87 -9.33
CA LEU A 16 10.16 -0.85 -8.87
C LEU A 16 11.56 -1.04 -9.47
N ALA A 17 12.02 -2.28 -9.59
CA ALA A 17 13.30 -2.58 -10.21
C ALA A 17 13.29 -2.24 -11.70
N ALA A 18 12.18 -2.51 -12.39
CA ALA A 18 12.00 -2.20 -13.82
C ALA A 18 11.75 -0.72 -14.11
N ALA A 19 11.17 0.04 -13.16
CA ALA A 19 10.85 1.45 -13.37
C ALA A 19 12.11 2.34 -13.41
N GLY A 20 12.28 3.06 -14.52
CA GLY A 20 13.27 4.13 -14.64
C GLY A 20 13.04 5.27 -13.64
N ARG A 21 14.04 6.14 -13.44
CA ARG A 21 13.89 7.30 -12.54
C ARG A 21 12.72 8.19 -12.99
N GLY A 22 11.94 8.70 -12.04
CA GLY A 22 10.88 9.66 -12.30
C GLY A 22 9.55 9.34 -11.60
N PRO A 23 8.48 10.07 -11.95
CA PRO A 23 7.19 10.01 -11.27
C PRO A 23 6.53 8.62 -11.22
N ALA A 24 6.78 7.79 -12.23
CA ALA A 24 6.27 6.41 -12.27
C ALA A 24 6.90 5.55 -11.15
N ARG A 25 8.23 5.62 -10.98
CA ARG A 25 8.95 4.91 -9.92
C ARG A 25 8.52 5.39 -8.54
N ASP A 26 8.38 6.70 -8.37
CA ASP A 26 7.86 7.30 -7.13
C ASP A 26 6.44 6.81 -6.83
N GLY A 27 5.60 6.68 -7.86
CA GLY A 27 4.25 6.15 -7.77
C GLY A 27 4.20 4.69 -7.34
N VAL A 28 5.00 3.80 -7.96
CA VAL A 28 5.09 2.39 -7.55
C VAL A 28 5.65 2.29 -6.11
N PHE A 29 6.60 3.14 -5.75
CA PHE A 29 7.19 3.14 -4.41
C PHE A 29 6.19 3.57 -3.35
N ALA A 30 5.42 4.62 -3.65
CA ALA A 30 4.35 5.09 -2.78
C ALA A 30 3.25 4.04 -2.60
N LEU A 31 2.88 3.35 -3.68
CA LEU A 31 1.92 2.25 -3.65
C LEU A 31 2.41 1.10 -2.75
N TRP A 32 3.69 0.71 -2.89
CA TRP A 32 4.32 -0.31 -2.06
C TRP A 32 4.32 0.06 -0.57
N LEU A 33 4.61 1.32 -0.22
CA LEU A 33 4.56 1.79 1.17
C LEU A 33 3.17 1.68 1.79
N VAL A 34 2.12 2.05 1.04
CA VAL A 34 0.73 1.96 1.52
C VAL A 34 0.27 0.50 1.61
N LEU A 35 0.61 -0.34 0.63
CA LEU A 35 0.37 -1.79 0.68
C LEU A 35 0.94 -2.39 1.97
N ARG A 36 2.21 -2.11 2.27
CA ARG A 36 2.88 -2.59 3.49
C ARG A 36 2.24 -2.10 4.79
N ALA A 37 1.66 -0.90 4.78
CA ALA A 37 0.91 -0.39 5.92
C ALA A 37 -0.40 -1.16 6.12
N ALA A 38 -1.11 -1.46 5.03
CA ALA A 38 -2.34 -2.24 5.04
C ALA A 38 -2.12 -3.71 5.41
N GLU A 39 -1.18 -4.40 4.77
CA GLU A 39 -0.88 -5.82 5.00
C GLU A 39 -0.40 -6.11 6.43
N ALA A 40 0.26 -5.14 7.06
CA ALA A 40 0.64 -5.25 8.47
C ALA A 40 -0.56 -5.34 9.43
N LEU A 41 -1.76 -4.93 9.00
CA LEU A 41 -3.00 -5.08 9.76
C LEU A 41 -3.71 -6.41 9.48
N LEU A 42 -3.33 -7.10 8.40
CA LEU A 42 -3.94 -8.37 7.98
C LEU A 42 -3.22 -9.59 8.53
N THR A 43 -1.95 -9.44 8.95
CA THR A 43 -1.14 -10.58 9.41
C THR A 43 -1.52 -10.99 10.84
N PRO A 44 -1.97 -12.25 11.07
CA PRO A 44 -2.14 -12.79 12.41
C PRO A 44 -0.76 -13.21 12.98
N HIS A 45 0.08 -12.23 13.33
CA HIS A 45 1.35 -12.49 14.02
C HIS A 45 1.27 -12.10 15.50
N PRO A 46 2.07 -12.72 16.39
CA PRO A 46 1.95 -12.60 17.86
C PRO A 46 2.28 -11.21 18.43
N ARG A 47 2.44 -10.19 17.59
CA ARG A 47 2.57 -8.78 17.99
C ARG A 47 1.53 -8.00 17.21
N THR A 48 0.32 -7.95 17.75
CA THR A 48 -0.67 -6.94 17.38
C THR A 48 0.02 -5.58 17.34
N VAL A 49 -0.12 -4.86 16.23
CA VAL A 49 0.50 -3.54 16.08
C VAL A 49 -0.07 -2.65 17.17
N SER A 50 0.77 -2.19 18.10
CA SER A 50 0.29 -1.28 19.15
C SER A 50 -0.29 -0.01 18.49
N THR A 51 -1.36 0.55 19.05
CA THR A 51 -2.00 1.76 18.51
C THR A 51 -0.99 2.91 18.35
N ARG A 52 -0.05 3.04 19.28
CA ARG A 52 1.05 4.02 19.21
C ARG A 52 2.00 3.73 18.04
N GLY A 53 2.38 2.47 17.85
CA GLY A 53 3.21 2.05 16.72
C GLY A 53 2.53 2.28 15.37
N HIS A 54 1.23 1.98 15.28
CA HIS A 54 0.41 2.24 14.10
C HIS A 54 0.37 3.72 13.74
N ARG A 55 0.05 4.60 14.70
CA ARG A 55 0.05 6.06 14.49
C ARG A 55 1.40 6.58 14.00
N ARG A 56 2.50 6.14 14.61
CA ARG A 56 3.86 6.51 14.18
C ARG A 56 4.16 6.07 12.76
N ARG A 57 3.72 4.87 12.37
CA ARG A 57 3.85 4.38 10.99
C ARG A 57 3.05 5.22 9.99
N LEU A 58 1.82 5.61 10.33
CA LEU A 58 1.01 6.47 9.47
C LEU A 58 1.60 7.88 9.32
N GLN A 59 2.17 8.44 10.39
CA GLN A 59 2.90 9.71 10.31
C GLN A 59 4.12 9.61 9.40
N ALA A 60 4.94 8.56 9.56
CA ALA A 60 6.09 8.33 8.69
C ALA A 60 5.67 8.12 7.22
N LEU A 61 4.57 7.40 7.00
CA LEU A 61 3.98 7.20 5.68
C LEU A 61 3.57 8.55 5.06
N GLU A 62 2.88 9.41 5.81
CA GLU A 62 2.48 10.74 5.36
C GLU A 62 3.67 11.61 4.95
N THR A 63 4.69 11.70 5.81
CA THR A 63 5.93 12.43 5.50
C THR A 63 6.58 11.89 4.23
N ARG A 64 6.60 10.57 4.05
CA ARG A 64 7.21 9.96 2.87
C ARG A 64 6.40 10.23 1.61
N LEU A 65 5.07 10.13 1.65
CA LEU A 65 4.20 10.44 0.51
C LEU A 65 4.32 11.91 0.09
N ALA A 66 4.47 12.83 1.06
CA ALA A 66 4.65 14.25 0.78
C ALA A 66 5.97 14.56 0.03
N SER A 67 6.99 13.72 0.19
CA SER A 67 8.30 13.90 -0.45
C SER A 67 8.41 13.37 -1.88
N LEU A 68 7.39 12.65 -2.38
CA LEU A 68 7.43 11.97 -3.67
C LEU A 68 6.76 12.79 -4.77
N ALA A 69 7.30 12.70 -5.99
CA ALA A 69 6.71 13.33 -7.17
C ALA A 69 5.56 12.48 -7.71
N LEU A 70 4.39 12.57 -7.08
CA LEU A 70 3.23 11.75 -7.40
C LEU A 70 2.29 12.39 -8.42
N PRO A 71 1.79 11.63 -9.42
CA PRO A 71 0.67 12.07 -10.26
C PRO A 71 -0.56 12.41 -9.40
N GLY A 72 -1.29 13.47 -9.78
CA GLY A 72 -2.40 14.01 -8.99
C GLY A 72 -3.47 12.98 -8.59
N PRO A 73 -3.98 12.12 -9.49
CA PRO A 73 -4.95 11.09 -9.14
C PRO A 73 -4.43 10.10 -8.10
N LEU A 74 -3.19 9.62 -8.27
CA LEU A 74 -2.57 8.67 -7.35
C LEU A 74 -2.30 9.30 -5.98
N LYS A 75 -1.83 10.55 -5.95
CA LYS A 75 -1.63 11.30 -4.71
C LYS A 75 -2.91 11.38 -3.88
N ARG A 76 -4.04 11.74 -4.50
CA ARG A 76 -5.35 11.80 -3.82
C ARG A 76 -5.77 10.44 -3.27
N ALA A 77 -5.64 9.39 -4.07
CA ALA A 77 -5.97 8.03 -3.65
C ALA A 77 -5.13 7.55 -2.45
N LEU A 78 -3.82 7.81 -2.47
CA LEU A 78 -2.92 7.40 -1.39
C LEU A 78 -3.13 8.22 -0.11
N THR A 79 -3.44 9.52 -0.22
CA THR A 79 -3.84 10.33 0.94
C THR A 79 -5.12 9.81 1.59
N ALA A 80 -6.14 9.51 0.78
CA ALA A 80 -7.39 8.93 1.27
C ALA A 80 -7.16 7.55 1.91
N ALA A 81 -6.34 6.70 1.28
CA ALA A 81 -5.96 5.41 1.84
C ALA A 81 -5.29 5.55 3.21
N ARG A 82 -4.34 6.48 3.37
CA ARG A 82 -3.67 6.75 4.66
C ARG A 82 -4.67 7.14 5.75
N GLN A 83 -5.63 8.02 5.44
CA GLN A 83 -6.68 8.42 6.37
C GLN A 83 -7.58 7.22 6.75
N HIS A 84 -7.97 6.42 5.77
CA HIS A 84 -8.83 5.26 6.02
C HIS A 84 -8.13 4.17 6.85
N LEU A 85 -6.79 4.12 6.86
CA LEU A 85 -6.01 3.22 7.72
C LEU A 85 -5.94 3.67 9.19
N GLU A 86 -6.34 4.89 9.56
CA GLU A 86 -6.25 5.39 10.94
C GLU A 86 -6.86 4.48 12.03
N PRO A 87 -8.02 3.82 11.81
CA PRO A 87 -8.60 2.89 12.78
C PRO A 87 -7.71 1.69 13.11
N GLY A 88 -6.77 1.32 12.21
CA GLY A 88 -5.84 0.20 12.44
C GLY A 88 -6.52 -1.17 12.43
N THR A 89 -7.65 -1.31 11.73
CA THR A 89 -8.42 -2.55 11.65
C THR A 89 -8.15 -3.32 10.35
N PRO A 90 -8.27 -4.67 10.35
CA PRO A 90 -8.21 -5.47 9.13
C PRO A 90 -9.25 -5.05 8.08
N ALA A 91 -10.47 -4.68 8.51
CA ALA A 91 -11.53 -4.26 7.60
C ALA A 91 -11.18 -2.98 6.83
N ALA A 92 -10.63 -1.97 7.52
CA ALA A 92 -10.12 -0.77 6.88
C ALA A 92 -9.00 -1.07 5.87
N ALA A 93 -8.11 -2.01 6.17
CA ALA A 93 -7.07 -2.44 5.24
C ALA A 93 -7.65 -3.08 3.97
N ALA A 94 -8.65 -3.96 4.11
CA ALA A 94 -9.31 -4.60 2.97
C ALA A 94 -10.03 -3.59 2.05
N VAL A 95 -10.69 -2.58 2.64
CA VAL A 95 -11.33 -1.49 1.89
C VAL A 95 -10.28 -0.67 1.13
N VAL A 96 -9.19 -0.28 1.79
CA VAL A 96 -8.11 0.49 1.17
C VAL A 96 -7.51 -0.25 -0.02
N LEU A 97 -7.17 -1.54 0.15
CA LEU A 97 -6.59 -2.33 -0.94
C LEU A 97 -7.56 -2.44 -2.13
N SER A 98 -8.86 -2.59 -1.87
CA SER A 98 -9.87 -2.60 -2.93
C SER A 98 -9.96 -1.26 -3.68
N GLN A 99 -9.92 -0.14 -2.96
CA GLN A 99 -10.01 1.20 -3.54
C GLN A 99 -8.77 1.61 -4.33
N LEU A 100 -7.60 1.03 -4.04
CA LEU A 100 -6.34 1.35 -4.73
C LEU A 100 -6.17 0.66 -6.09
N VAL A 101 -6.97 -0.36 -6.41
CA VAL A 101 -6.84 -1.12 -7.68
C VAL A 101 -6.99 -0.23 -8.91
N ALA A 102 -8.08 0.56 -8.97
CA ALA A 102 -8.34 1.45 -10.10
C ALA A 102 -7.27 2.54 -10.28
N PRO A 103 -6.94 3.36 -9.26
CA PRO A 103 -5.91 4.40 -9.42
C PRO A 103 -4.51 3.82 -9.68
N ALA A 104 -4.18 2.63 -9.15
CA ALA A 104 -2.92 1.97 -9.50
C ALA A 104 -2.90 1.55 -10.98
N ARG A 105 -4.00 0.96 -11.48
CA ARG A 105 -4.14 0.57 -12.89
C ARG A 105 -4.05 1.77 -13.83
N ASP A 106 -4.78 2.83 -13.52
CA ASP A 106 -4.93 3.99 -14.40
C ASP A 106 -3.65 4.83 -14.50
N VAL A 107 -2.86 4.87 -13.41
CA VAL A 107 -1.67 5.73 -13.32
C VAL A 107 -0.37 4.97 -13.55
N LEU A 108 -0.27 3.73 -13.06
CA LEU A 108 0.96 2.94 -13.05
C LEU A 108 0.93 1.74 -14.01
N GLY A 109 -0.22 1.49 -14.64
CA GLY A 109 -0.39 0.42 -15.61
C GLY A 109 -1.07 -0.84 -15.05
N PRO A 110 -1.46 -1.75 -15.95
CA PRO A 110 -2.25 -2.93 -15.61
C PRO A 110 -1.54 -3.87 -14.63
N GLU A 111 -0.22 -3.97 -14.67
CA GLU A 111 0.58 -4.81 -13.79
C GLU A 111 0.45 -4.36 -12.32
N ALA A 112 0.54 -3.05 -12.07
CA ALA A 112 0.37 -2.48 -10.73
C ALA A 112 -1.05 -2.68 -10.21
N GLY A 113 -2.05 -2.46 -11.07
CA GLY A 113 -3.46 -2.72 -10.73
C GLY A 113 -3.72 -4.19 -10.38
N ASN A 114 -3.16 -5.12 -11.17
CA ASN A 114 -3.30 -6.55 -10.94
C ASN A 114 -2.63 -6.99 -9.64
N ALA A 115 -1.44 -6.48 -9.33
CA ALA A 115 -0.76 -6.77 -8.08
C ALA A 115 -1.63 -6.37 -6.87
N VAL A 116 -2.17 -5.15 -6.87
CA VAL A 116 -3.04 -4.66 -5.78
C VAL A 116 -4.33 -5.46 -5.70
N ALA A 117 -4.89 -5.89 -6.84
CA ALA A 117 -6.11 -6.70 -6.87
C ALA A 117 -5.92 -8.07 -6.19
N VAL A 118 -4.73 -8.67 -6.30
CA VAL A 118 -4.38 -9.90 -5.56
C VAL A 118 -4.41 -9.63 -4.05
N ALA A 119 -3.73 -8.57 -3.58
CA ALA A 119 -3.74 -8.20 -2.17
C ALA A 119 -5.16 -7.90 -1.66
N ALA A 120 -5.96 -7.17 -2.43
CA ALA A 120 -7.35 -6.87 -2.08
C ALA A 120 -8.19 -8.13 -1.93
N ARG A 121 -8.01 -9.12 -2.81
CA ARG A 121 -8.72 -10.40 -2.73
C ARG A 121 -8.31 -11.19 -1.49
N THR A 122 -7.02 -11.25 -1.18
CA THR A 122 -6.52 -11.90 0.04
C THR A 122 -7.03 -11.21 1.30
N ALA A 123 -7.08 -9.87 1.30
CA ALA A 123 -7.55 -9.09 2.44
C ALA A 123 -9.03 -9.33 2.80
N ARG A 124 -9.86 -9.70 1.81
CA ARG A 124 -11.28 -10.04 2.05
C ARG A 124 -11.49 -11.26 2.93
N ILE A 125 -10.48 -12.11 3.11
CA ILE A 125 -10.55 -13.24 4.06
C ILE A 125 -10.66 -12.73 5.51
N HIS A 126 -10.32 -11.47 5.75
CA HIS A 126 -10.33 -10.82 7.07
C HIS A 126 -11.52 -9.87 7.28
N LEU A 127 -12.49 -9.85 6.36
CA LEU A 127 -13.78 -9.15 6.50
C LEU A 127 -14.84 -10.10 7.05
#